data_AF-A0A9D6DK06-F1
#
_entry.id   AF-A0A9D6DK06-F1
#
_cell.length_a   1.000
_cell.length_b   1.000
_cell.length_c   1.000
_cell.angle_alpha   90.00
_cell.angle_beta   90.00
_cell.angle_gamma   90.00
#
_symmetry.space_group_name_H-M   'P 1'
#
loop_
_entity.id
_entity.type
_entity.pdbx_description
1 polymer ?
#
loop_
_entity_poly.entity_id
_entity_poly.type
_entity_poly.pdbx_seq_one_letter_code
_entity_poly.pdbx_strand_id
1 'polypeptide(L)' 'MVLGAPAAPSTAAGPDLEDLLWDLQIVPLGPQAAPGLALDDLAGTRVTLEGLRGRAVLLYFWESG' A
#
# COMPACT_ATOMS: atom_id res chain seq x y z
N MET A 1 3.34 40.40 -10.95
CA MET A 1 3.18 38.98 -11.34
C MET A 1 4.26 38.18 -10.63
N VAL A 2 3.91 37.35 -9.64
CA VAL A 2 4.86 36.45 -8.98
C VAL A 2 4.58 35.04 -9.50
N LEU A 3 5.59 34.42 -10.10
CA LEU A 3 5.52 33.03 -10.57
C LEU A 3 5.65 32.14 -9.32
N GLY A 4 4.58 31.43 -8.97
CA GLY A 4 4.64 30.41 -7.92
C GLY A 4 5.55 29.27 -8.37
N ALA A 5 6.63 29.04 -7.63
CA ALA A 5 7.48 27.88 -7.84
C ALA A 5 6.66 26.59 -7.63
N PRO A 6 6.83 25.55 -8.47
CA PRO A 6 6.18 24.27 -8.21
C PRO A 6 6.76 23.70 -6.92
N ALA A 7 5.92 23.53 -5.90
CA ALA A 7 6.27 22.76 -4.73
C ALA A 7 6.57 21.33 -5.19
N ALA A 8 7.83 20.91 -5.08
CA ALA A 8 8.20 19.53 -5.32
C ALA A 8 7.40 18.63 -4.37
N PRO A 9 6.91 17.47 -4.81
CA PRO A 9 6.25 16.53 -3.91
C PRO A 9 7.26 16.16 -2.83
N SER A 10 6.98 16.55 -1.60
CA SER A 10 7.69 16.06 -0.44
C SER A 10 7.30 14.59 -0.31
N THR A 11 8.13 13.70 -0.87
CA THR A 11 8.09 12.28 -0.55
C THR A 11 8.46 12.18 0.92
N ALA A 12 7.47 12.28 1.81
CA ALA A 12 7.64 11.79 3.16
C ALA A 12 7.96 10.31 2.98
N ALA A 13 9.25 9.97 3.01
CA ALA A 13 9.70 8.60 2.99
C ALA A 13 9.14 7.99 4.28
N GLY A 14 8.06 7.21 4.13
CA GLY A 14 7.66 6.28 5.17
C GLY A 14 8.82 5.34 5.49
N PRO A 15 8.72 4.56 6.58
CA PRO A 15 9.70 3.52 6.85
C PRO A 15 9.90 2.65 5.59
N ASP A 16 11.16 2.27 5.35
CA ASP A 16 11.48 1.43 4.20
C ASP A 16 10.66 0.13 4.27
N LEU A 17 10.24 -0.38 3.12
CA LEU A 17 9.44 -1.60 3.08
C LEU A 17 10.21 -2.77 3.72
N GLU A 18 11.52 -2.83 3.53
CA GLU A 18 12.36 -3.89 4.10
C GLU A 18 12.35 -3.84 5.64
N ASP A 19 12.43 -2.65 6.23
CA ASP A 19 12.36 -2.47 7.68
C ASP A 19 11.01 -2.95 8.25
N LEU A 20 9.91 -2.60 7.56
CA LEU A 20 8.56 -3.05 7.95
C LEU A 20 8.41 -4.57 7.88
N LEU A 21 8.95 -5.20 6.85
CA LEU A 21 8.93 -6.67 6.70
C LEU A 21 9.70 -7.33 7.84
N TRP A 22 10.84 -6.76 8.23
CA TRP A 22 11.63 -7.25 9.35
C TRP A 22 10.89 -7.14 10.68
N ASP A 23 10.31 -5.98 10.99
CA ASP A 23 9.54 -5.74 12.21
C ASP A 23 8.30 -6.64 12.33
N LEU A 24 7.64 -6.91 11.20
CA LEU A 24 6.49 -7.81 11.13
C LEU A 24 6.89 -9.29 11.02
N GLN A 25 8.19 -9.60 10.94
CA GLN A 25 8.73 -10.95 10.75
C GLN A 25 8.17 -11.65 9.49
N ILE A 26 7.94 -10.88 8.42
CA ILE A 26 7.43 -11.38 7.14
C ILE A 26 8.61 -11.72 6.23
N VAL A 27 8.65 -12.97 5.77
CA VAL A 27 9.63 -13.42 4.78
C VAL A 27 8.95 -13.55 3.41
N PRO A 28 9.27 -12.71 2.41
CA PRO A 28 8.71 -12.83 1.08
C PRO A 28 9.09 -14.16 0.42
N LEU A 29 8.12 -14.80 -0.23
CA LEU A 29 8.35 -16.07 -0.95
C LEU A 29 9.10 -15.89 -2.30
N GLY A 30 9.44 -14.65 -2.67
CA GLY A 30 9.98 -14.26 -3.97
C GLY A 30 8.98 -13.47 -4.83
N PRO A 31 9.39 -12.97 -6.00
CA PRO A 31 8.54 -12.16 -6.86
C PRO A 31 7.39 -12.99 -7.44
N GLN A 32 6.18 -12.76 -6.93
CA GLN A 32 4.94 -13.33 -7.43
C GLN A 32 3.91 -12.21 -7.64
N ALA A 33 3.24 -12.23 -8.79
CA ALA A 33 2.13 -11.30 -9.01
C ALA A 33 0.98 -11.62 -8.05
N ALA A 34 0.54 -10.62 -7.29
CA ALA A 34 -0.65 -10.75 -6.47
C ALA A 34 -1.89 -11.02 -7.36
N PRO A 35 -2.79 -11.94 -6.95
CA PRO A 35 -4.06 -12.13 -7.65
C PRO A 35 -4.86 -10.83 -7.71
N GLY A 36 -5.69 -10.68 -8.74
CA GLY A 36 -6.66 -9.59 -8.77
C GLY A 36 -7.63 -9.72 -7.59
N LEU A 37 -7.76 -8.66 -6.80
CA LEU A 37 -8.70 -8.58 -5.69
C LEU A 37 -9.47 -7.26 -5.77
N ALA A 38 -10.79 -7.36 -5.57
CA ALA A 38 -11.68 -6.23 -5.41
C ALA A 38 -12.63 -6.49 -4.23
N LEU A 39 -12.61 -5.58 -3.25
CA LEU A 39 -13.44 -5.64 -2.05
C LEU A 39 -14.11 -4.28 -1.85
N ASP A 40 -15.24 -4.25 -1.16
CA ASP A 40 -15.79 -3.00 -0.66
C ASP A 40 -15.18 -2.72 0.72
N ASP A 41 -14.75 -1.48 0.96
CA ASP A 41 -14.25 -1.07 2.27
C ASP A 41 -15.39 -0.94 3.29
N LEU A 42 -15.07 -0.56 4.53
CA LEU A 42 -16.07 -0.41 5.59
C LEU A 42 -17.08 0.72 5.33
N ALA A 43 -16.80 1.63 4.39
CA ALA A 43 -17.72 2.67 3.94
C ALA A 43 -18.52 2.26 2.69
N GLY A 44 -18.33 1.03 2.18
CA GLY A 44 -18.97 0.54 0.95
C GLY A 44 -18.31 1.03 -0.34
N THR A 45 -17.11 1.62 -0.26
CA THR A 45 -16.36 2.06 -1.44
C THR A 45 -15.58 0.90 -2.03
N ARG A 46 -15.69 0.69 -3.34
CA ARG A 46 -14.94 -0.36 -4.02
C ARG A 46 -13.44 -0.04 -4.07
N VAL A 47 -12.64 -0.95 -3.51
CA VAL A 47 -11.18 -0.93 -3.51
C VAL A 47 -10.65 -2.11 -4.34
N THR A 48 -9.65 -1.86 -5.18
CA THR A 48 -8.99 -2.90 -5.99
C THR A 48 -7.48 -2.86 -5.77
N LEU A 49 -6.80 -4.01 -5.86
CA LEU A 49 -5.33 -4.04 -5.78
C LEU A 49 -4.65 -3.28 -6.94
N GLU A 50 -5.28 -3.25 -8.11
CA GLU A 50 -4.77 -2.47 -9.24
C GLU A 50 -4.75 -0.96 -8.93
N GLY A 51 -5.79 -0.45 -8.26
CA GLY A 51 -5.84 0.94 -7.81
C GLY A 51 -4.82 1.30 -6.73
N LEU A 52 -4.15 0.31 -6.13
CA LEU A 52 -3.14 0.47 -5.07
C LEU A 52 -1.70 0.23 -5.56
N ARG A 53 -1.47 0.09 -6.87
CA ARG A 53 -0.11 -0.11 -7.42
C ARG A 53 0.87 0.97 -6.95
N GLY A 54 2.13 0.56 -6.76
CA GLY A 54 3.20 1.44 -6.25
C GLY A 54 3.18 1.65 -4.74
N ARG A 55 2.28 0.96 -4.01
CA ARG A 55 2.20 0.97 -2.56
C ARG A 55 2.42 -0.45 -2.02
N ALA A 56 3.04 -0.55 -0.86
CA ALA A 56 3.01 -1.78 -0.07
C ALA A 56 1.60 -1.95 0.53
N VAL A 57 1.03 -3.14 0.37
CA VAL A 57 -0.32 -3.46 0.86
C VAL A 57 -0.27 -4.79 1.62
N LEU A 58 -0.74 -4.79 2.87
CA LEU A 58 -0.90 -5.99 3.69
C LEU A 58 -2.36 -6.43 3.65
N LEU A 59 -2.61 -7.66 3.18
CA LEU A 59 -3.93 -8.27 3.24
C LEU A 59 -3.98 -9.23 4.43
N TYR A 60 -4.87 -8.92 5.38
CA TYR A 60 -5.06 -9.71 6.59
C TYR A 60 -6.51 -10.17 6.64
N PHE A 61 -6.73 -11.48 6.53
CA PHE A 61 -8.04 -12.09 6.70
C PHE A 61 -8.21 -12.46 8.18
N TRP A 62 -9.30 -12.01 8.77
CA TRP A 62 -9.69 -12.41 10.13
C TRP A 62 -11.13 -12.92 10.12
N GLU A 63 -11.44 -13.72 11.12
CA GLU A 63 -12.76 -14.28 11.39
C GLU A 63 -13.04 -13.95 12.87
N SER A 64 -14.22 -13.42 13.18
CA SER A 64 -14.50 -12.83 14.49
C SER A 64 -15.29 -13.74 15.43
N GLY A 65 -15.86 -14.86 14.95
CA GLY A 65 -16.81 -15.67 15.70
C GLY A 65 -18.15 -14.99 15.91
#